data_AF-A0A927XH45-F1
#
_entry.id   AF-A0A927XH45-F1
#
_cell.length_a   1.000
_cell.length_b   1.000
_cell.length_c   1.000
_cell.angle_alpha   90.00
_cell.angle_beta   90.00
_cell.angle_gamma   90.00
#
_symmetry.space_group_name_H-M   'P 1'
#
loop_
_entity.id
_entity.type
_entity.pdbx_description
1 polymer ?
#
loop_
_entity_poly.entity_id
_entity_poly.type
_entity_poly.pdbx_seq_one_letter_code
_entity_poly.pdbx_strand_id
1 'polypeptide(L)'
;MKNINDKNGFTLVELLAVIVVLAIIISIAVPASISISNRAKEKMYKTKVEMIENAGKLYAQDNPSSVTNDTCEIRVKNLIEDGYLKADEDKKVLNPKDKSSMNDECINLYKKNGRFYAEFNGNTVTKNSDSTINGSSTPTNGSSSVPSTGNNSSANSKSNDATLSNILLIGEYSLSPTFNSSVTHYSVTVPYSATSLGTISTVPNDRNASVAITGNSSFSVGTNNRVTIRVTAEDGTTTKTYTIDVTRSSASYGS
;
A
#
# COMPACT_ATOMS: atom_id res chain seq x y z
N MET A 1 48.28 11.97 -55.21
CA MET A 1 47.60 11.07 -54.25
C MET A 1 48.59 10.69 -53.16
N LYS A 2 48.36 11.12 -51.91
CA LYS A 2 49.11 10.59 -50.77
C LYS A 2 48.10 10.23 -49.68
N ASN A 3 47.82 8.94 -49.60
CA ASN A 3 46.98 8.34 -48.59
C ASN A 3 47.89 8.10 -47.37
N ILE A 4 47.69 8.83 -46.28
CA ILE A 4 48.39 8.60 -45.02
C ILE A 4 47.31 8.20 -44.01
N ASN A 5 47.25 6.91 -43.73
CA ASN A 5 46.43 6.37 -42.64
C ASN A 5 47.22 6.55 -41.34
N ASP A 6 47.06 7.69 -40.68
CA ASP A 6 47.53 7.89 -39.31
C ASP A 6 46.69 7.05 -38.35
N LYS A 7 47.14 5.83 -38.07
CA LYS A 7 46.58 5.00 -37.00
C LYS A 7 47.23 5.39 -35.68
N ASN A 8 46.71 6.44 -35.06
CA ASN A 8 47.05 6.79 -33.68
C ASN A 8 46.59 5.64 -32.77
N GLY A 9 47.53 4.81 -32.31
CA GLY A 9 47.26 3.74 -31.35
C GLY A 9 47.12 4.33 -29.95
N PHE A 10 46.01 4.03 -29.26
CA PHE A 10 45.82 4.41 -27.86
C PHE A 10 46.92 3.79 -26.99
N THR A 11 47.49 4.58 -26.07
CA THR A 11 48.49 4.07 -25.14
C THR A 11 47.80 3.30 -24.01
N LEU A 12 48.49 2.29 -23.47
CA LEU A 12 47.95 1.45 -22.39
C LEU A 12 47.66 2.26 -21.11
N VAL A 13 48.37 3.38 -20.92
CA VAL A 13 48.19 4.30 -19.78
C VAL A 13 46.89 5.09 -19.89
N GLU A 14 46.52 5.57 -21.08
CA GLU A 14 45.24 6.26 -21.30
C GLU A 14 44.07 5.31 -21.06
N LEU A 15 44.18 4.06 -21.52
CA LEU A 15 43.16 3.04 -21.28
C LEU A 15 43.00 2.75 -19.78
N LEU A 16 44.11 2.68 -19.04
CA LEU A 16 44.08 2.50 -17.58
C LEU A 16 43.42 3.67 -16.86
N ALA A 17 43.70 4.90 -17.26
CA ALA A 17 43.06 6.08 -16.66
C ALA A 17 41.53 6.07 -16.85
N VAL A 18 41.06 5.68 -18.05
CA VAL A 18 39.62 5.63 -18.37
C VAL A 18 38.90 4.56 -17.53
N ILE A 19 39.45 3.35 -17.41
CA ILE A 19 38.78 2.30 -16.63
C ILE A 19 38.70 2.63 -15.14
N VAL A 20 39.70 3.32 -14.58
CA VAL A 20 39.69 3.76 -13.18
C VAL A 20 38.57 4.78 -12.95
N VAL A 21 38.45 5.76 -13.84
CA VAL A 21 37.37 6.77 -13.76
C VAL A 21 35.99 6.12 -13.91
N LEU A 22 35.83 5.18 -14.85
CA LEU A 22 34.57 4.44 -15.03
C LEU A 22 34.19 3.63 -13.79
N ALA A 23 35.15 2.97 -13.12
CA ALA A 23 34.89 2.21 -11.91
C ALA A 23 34.37 3.09 -10.76
N ILE A 24 34.95 4.29 -10.59
CA ILE A 24 34.50 5.27 -9.59
C ILE A 24 33.07 5.73 -9.91
N ILE A 25 32.77 6.04 -11.17
CA ILE A 25 31.43 6.49 -11.59
C ILE A 25 30.39 5.38 -11.34
N ILE A 26 30.68 4.13 -11.71
CA ILE A 26 29.77 2.99 -11.50
C ILE A 26 29.51 2.77 -10.00
N SER A 27 30.53 2.91 -9.15
CA SER A 27 30.41 2.71 -7.70
C SER A 27 29.39 3.65 -7.04
N ILE A 28 29.25 4.87 -7.57
CA ILE A 28 28.30 5.88 -7.08
C ILE A 28 26.94 5.73 -7.80
N ALA A 29 26.96 5.47 -9.11
CA ALA A 29 25.76 5.45 -9.93
C ALA A 29 24.86 4.23 -9.67
N VAL A 30 25.44 3.05 -9.41
CA VAL A 30 24.67 1.80 -9.27
C VAL A 30 23.76 1.81 -8.02
N PRO A 31 24.24 2.13 -6.80
CA PRO A 31 23.38 2.18 -5.62
C PRO A 31 22.21 3.16 -5.76
N ALA A 32 22.48 4.35 -6.33
CA ALA A 32 21.45 5.36 -6.61
C ALA A 32 20.39 4.81 -7.59
N SER A 33 20.84 4.19 -8.69
CA SER A 33 19.95 3.61 -9.71
C SER A 33 19.07 2.48 -9.15
N ILE A 34 19.62 1.61 -8.30
CA ILE A 34 18.87 0.54 -7.62
C ILE A 34 17.80 1.16 -6.69
N SER A 35 18.17 2.18 -5.92
CA SER A 35 17.23 2.83 -4.99
C SER A 35 16.04 3.47 -5.71
N ILE A 36 16.28 4.10 -6.87
CA ILE A 36 15.24 4.70 -7.71
C ILE A 36 14.34 3.61 -8.29
N SER A 37 14.94 2.52 -8.80
CA SER A 37 14.20 1.36 -9.31
C SER A 37 13.28 0.77 -8.24
N ASN A 38 13.77 0.59 -7.02
CA ASN A 38 12.98 0.06 -5.91
C ASN A 38 11.80 0.98 -5.54
N ARG A 39 12.02 2.30 -5.52
CA ARG A 39 10.95 3.29 -5.30
C ARG A 39 9.91 3.25 -6.42
N ALA A 40 10.34 3.11 -7.67
CA ALA A 40 9.44 2.99 -8.82
C ALA A 40 8.59 1.70 -8.73
N LYS A 41 9.21 0.56 -8.42
CA LYS A 41 8.52 -0.72 -8.21
C LYS A 41 7.51 -0.66 -7.07
N GLU A 42 7.85 0.01 -5.97
CA GLU A 42 6.93 0.21 -4.84
C GLU A 42 5.69 1.01 -5.25
N LYS A 43 5.90 2.11 -6.00
CA LYS A 43 4.80 2.93 -6.53
C LYS A 43 3.90 2.13 -7.46
N MET A 44 4.49 1.37 -8.38
CA MET A 44 3.72 0.52 -9.30
C MET A 44 2.95 -0.58 -8.58
N TYR A 45 3.53 -1.19 -7.55
CA TYR A 45 2.84 -2.19 -6.73
C TYR A 45 1.60 -1.60 -6.07
N LYS A 46 1.72 -0.41 -5.45
CA LYS A 46 0.57 0.28 -4.83
C LYS A 46 -0.53 0.60 -5.83
N THR A 47 -0.17 1.10 -7.01
CA THR A 47 -1.14 1.36 -8.09
C THR A 47 -1.84 0.08 -8.55
N LYS A 48 -1.14 -1.06 -8.63
CA LYS A 48 -1.77 -2.35 -8.96
C LYS A 48 -2.74 -2.82 -7.90
N VAL A 49 -2.37 -2.70 -6.64
CA VAL A 49 -3.26 -3.00 -5.51
C VAL A 49 -4.53 -2.16 -5.60
N GLU A 50 -4.41 -0.86 -5.84
CA GLU A 50 -5.57 0.03 -6.01
C GLU A 50 -6.46 -0.38 -7.20
N MET A 51 -5.87 -0.81 -8.32
CA MET A 51 -6.64 -1.35 -9.46
C MET A 51 -7.40 -2.63 -9.07
N ILE A 52 -6.76 -3.53 -8.32
CA ILE A 52 -7.37 -4.76 -7.83
C ILE A 52 -8.53 -4.47 -6.87
N GLU A 53 -8.35 -3.53 -5.93
CA GLU A 53 -9.39 -3.11 -4.99
C GLU A 53 -10.57 -2.43 -5.71
N ASN A 54 -10.28 -1.56 -6.68
CA ASN A 54 -11.35 -0.96 -7.49
C ASN A 54 -12.15 -2.01 -8.28
N ALA A 55 -11.48 -3.03 -8.82
CA ALA A 55 -12.14 -4.16 -9.46
C ALA A 55 -12.97 -5.00 -8.47
N GLY A 56 -12.43 -5.33 -7.30
CA GLY A 56 -13.16 -6.04 -6.24
C GLY A 56 -14.39 -5.27 -5.75
N LYS A 57 -14.28 -3.94 -5.68
CA LYS A 57 -15.40 -3.06 -5.31
C LYS A 57 -16.51 -3.04 -6.36
N LEU A 58 -16.17 -3.11 -7.65
CA LEU A 58 -17.16 -3.24 -8.72
C LEU A 58 -17.82 -4.62 -8.67
N TYR A 59 -17.04 -5.68 -8.49
CA TYR A 59 -17.56 -7.03 -8.30
C TYR A 59 -18.55 -7.11 -7.13
N ALA A 60 -18.23 -6.50 -5.99
CA ALA A 60 -19.11 -6.47 -4.82
C ALA A 60 -20.42 -5.68 -5.05
N GLN A 61 -20.43 -4.70 -5.95
CA GLN A 61 -21.64 -3.96 -6.33
C GLN A 61 -22.57 -4.81 -7.17
N ASP A 62 -22.01 -5.55 -8.13
CA ASP A 62 -22.77 -6.42 -9.04
C ASP A 62 -23.17 -7.74 -8.36
N ASN A 63 -22.43 -8.16 -7.32
CA ASN A 63 -22.66 -9.39 -6.57
C ASN A 63 -22.84 -9.12 -5.05
N PRO A 64 -23.89 -8.42 -4.60
CA PRO A 64 -24.07 -8.09 -3.18
C PRO A 64 -24.08 -9.29 -2.23
N SER A 65 -24.50 -10.46 -2.70
CA SER A 65 -24.58 -11.70 -1.92
C SER A 65 -23.22 -12.36 -1.65
N SER A 66 -22.18 -12.02 -2.41
CA SER A 66 -20.82 -12.54 -2.16
C SER A 66 -20.07 -11.77 -1.08
N VAL A 67 -20.67 -10.70 -0.54
CA VAL A 67 -20.07 -9.86 0.50
C VAL A 67 -20.46 -10.41 1.86
N THR A 68 -19.70 -11.40 2.33
CA THR A 68 -19.96 -12.06 3.62
C THR A 68 -19.23 -11.41 4.79
N ASN A 69 -18.30 -10.48 4.53
CA ASN A 69 -17.36 -9.91 5.51
C ASN A 69 -16.47 -11.00 6.17
N ASP A 70 -16.21 -12.08 5.44
CA ASP A 70 -15.28 -13.12 5.80
C ASP A 70 -13.86 -12.73 5.36
N THR A 71 -12.89 -13.61 5.57
CA THR A 71 -11.55 -13.43 5.02
C THR A 71 -11.46 -14.13 3.67
N CYS A 72 -11.07 -13.39 2.62
CA CYS A 72 -10.88 -13.88 1.25
C CYS A 72 -12.18 -14.28 0.52
N GLU A 73 -13.09 -13.34 0.32
CA GLU A 73 -14.32 -13.57 -0.46
C GLU A 73 -14.07 -13.74 -1.97
N ILE A 74 -13.03 -13.10 -2.51
CA ILE A 74 -12.67 -13.26 -3.91
C ILE A 74 -11.15 -13.22 -4.12
N ARG A 75 -10.67 -14.00 -5.11
CA ARG A 75 -9.27 -13.96 -5.53
C ARG A 75 -9.10 -13.10 -6.78
N VAL A 76 -7.90 -12.56 -6.96
CA VAL A 76 -7.55 -11.75 -8.14
C VAL A 76 -7.86 -12.48 -9.46
N LYS A 77 -7.63 -13.80 -9.54
CA LYS A 77 -7.95 -14.59 -10.74
C LYS A 77 -9.44 -14.53 -11.12
N ASN A 78 -10.33 -14.54 -10.15
CA ASN A 78 -11.77 -14.50 -10.39
C ASN A 78 -12.16 -13.13 -10.95
N LEU A 79 -11.56 -12.03 -10.47
CA LEU A 79 -11.78 -10.70 -11.06
C LEU A 79 -11.32 -10.60 -12.52
N ILE A 80 -10.31 -11.37 -12.92
CA ILE A 80 -9.86 -11.44 -14.32
C ILE A 80 -10.84 -12.26 -15.15
N GLU A 81 -11.23 -13.44 -14.66
CA GLU A 81 -12.17 -14.35 -15.34
C GLU A 81 -13.54 -13.70 -15.54
N ASP A 82 -14.01 -12.95 -14.55
CA ASP A 82 -15.30 -12.27 -14.56
C ASP A 82 -15.25 -10.89 -15.25
N GLY A 83 -14.07 -10.45 -15.71
CA GLY A 83 -13.90 -9.25 -16.54
C GLY A 83 -13.80 -7.91 -15.79
N TYR A 84 -13.74 -7.92 -14.45
CA TYR A 84 -13.55 -6.71 -13.64
C TYR A 84 -12.11 -6.19 -13.64
N LEU A 85 -11.13 -7.04 -13.93
CA LEU A 85 -9.71 -6.71 -13.90
C LEU A 85 -8.99 -7.20 -15.17
N LYS A 86 -8.17 -6.32 -15.76
CA LYS A 86 -7.33 -6.68 -16.91
C LYS A 86 -6.01 -7.30 -16.45
N ALA A 87 -5.66 -8.46 -17.02
CA ALA A 87 -4.36 -9.08 -16.81
C ALA A 87 -3.23 -8.32 -17.51
N ASP A 88 -2.00 -8.48 -17.00
CA ASP A 88 -0.78 -7.94 -17.62
C ASP A 88 -0.35 -8.79 -18.81
N GLU A 89 -0.02 -10.05 -18.54
CA GLU A 89 0.44 -11.04 -19.51
C GLU A 89 -0.04 -12.43 -19.11
N ASP A 90 -0.34 -13.29 -20.09
CA ASP A 90 -0.76 -14.68 -19.87
C ASP A 90 -1.86 -14.89 -18.81
N LYS A 91 -2.86 -13.99 -18.78
CA LYS A 91 -3.96 -13.96 -17.79
C LYS A 91 -3.47 -13.80 -16.33
N LYS A 92 -2.27 -13.27 -16.12
CA LYS A 92 -1.70 -13.00 -14.80
C LYS A 92 -1.61 -11.51 -14.54
N VAL A 93 -1.88 -11.12 -13.30
CA VAL A 93 -1.46 -9.83 -12.77
C VAL A 93 -0.14 -10.04 -12.03
N LEU A 94 0.88 -9.26 -12.37
CA LEU A 94 2.23 -9.43 -11.84
C LEU A 94 2.57 -8.39 -10.79
N ASN A 95 3.23 -8.83 -9.73
CA ASN A 95 3.82 -7.97 -8.72
C ASN A 95 5.05 -7.24 -9.30
N PRO A 96 5.08 -5.90 -9.37
CA PRO A 96 6.18 -5.14 -9.98
C PRO A 96 7.50 -5.27 -9.22
N LYS A 97 7.48 -5.72 -7.95
CA LYS A 97 8.67 -5.86 -7.11
C LYS A 97 9.52 -7.06 -7.55
N ASP A 98 8.87 -8.20 -7.75
CA ASP A 98 9.49 -9.52 -7.91
C ASP A 98 8.99 -10.33 -9.13
N LYS A 99 8.01 -9.80 -9.88
CA LYS A 99 7.33 -10.45 -11.02
C LYS A 99 6.54 -11.71 -10.66
N SER A 100 6.27 -11.94 -9.37
CA SER A 100 5.39 -13.01 -8.94
C SER A 100 3.95 -12.77 -9.41
N SER A 101 3.18 -13.85 -9.61
CA SER A 101 1.76 -13.77 -9.96
C SER A 101 0.93 -13.41 -8.73
N MET A 102 0.08 -12.41 -8.86
CA MET A 102 -0.87 -11.96 -7.83
C MET A 102 -2.23 -12.67 -7.93
N ASN A 103 -2.41 -13.62 -8.87
CA ASN A 103 -3.70 -14.23 -9.16
C ASN A 103 -4.36 -14.97 -7.98
N ASP A 104 -3.56 -15.57 -7.10
CA ASP A 104 -4.06 -16.30 -5.94
C ASP A 104 -4.22 -15.42 -4.70
N GLU A 105 -3.95 -14.12 -4.83
CA GLU A 105 -4.08 -13.17 -3.74
C GLU A 105 -5.55 -12.89 -3.43
N CYS A 106 -5.81 -12.76 -2.13
CA CYS A 106 -7.14 -12.63 -1.57
C CYS A 106 -7.57 -11.16 -1.52
N ILE A 107 -8.86 -10.94 -1.73
CA ILE A 107 -9.48 -9.62 -1.66
C ILE A 107 -10.66 -9.77 -0.73
N ASN A 108 -10.64 -8.98 0.34
CA ASN A 108 -11.73 -8.94 1.30
C ASN A 108 -12.80 -7.99 0.80
N LEU A 109 -14.06 -8.39 0.83
CA LEU A 109 -15.18 -7.57 0.39
C LEU A 109 -16.04 -7.20 1.60
N TYR A 110 -16.35 -5.93 1.76
CA TYR A 110 -17.19 -5.51 2.89
C TYR A 110 -18.12 -4.36 2.53
N LYS A 111 -19.21 -4.25 3.29
CA LYS A 111 -20.22 -3.21 3.13
C LYS A 111 -20.25 -2.32 4.37
N LYS A 112 -20.02 -1.01 4.18
CA LYS A 112 -20.08 -0.01 5.25
C LYS A 112 -20.95 1.16 4.82
N ASN A 113 -21.94 1.51 5.62
CA ASN A 113 -22.89 2.61 5.36
C ASN A 113 -23.55 2.53 3.97
N GLY A 114 -23.94 1.32 3.55
CA GLY A 114 -24.57 1.10 2.25
C GLY A 114 -23.60 1.06 1.05
N ARG A 115 -22.31 1.36 1.25
CA ARG A 115 -21.30 1.36 0.19
C ARG A 115 -20.41 0.12 0.28
N PHE A 116 -20.09 -0.44 -0.88
CA PHE A 116 -19.16 -1.57 -1.00
C PHE A 116 -17.71 -1.09 -1.07
N TYR A 117 -16.84 -1.89 -0.48
CA TYR A 117 -15.40 -1.71 -0.42
C TYR A 117 -14.73 -3.05 -0.70
N ALA A 118 -13.48 -2.98 -1.14
CA ALA A 118 -12.61 -4.12 -1.29
C ALA A 118 -11.24 -3.75 -0.75
N GLU A 119 -10.59 -4.70 -0.09
CA GLU A 119 -9.26 -4.54 0.47
C GLU A 119 -8.38 -5.70 0.00
N PHE A 120 -7.24 -5.37 -0.58
CA PHE A 120 -6.29 -6.36 -1.04
C PHE A 120 -5.50 -6.89 0.15
N ASN A 121 -5.79 -8.14 0.53
CA ASN A 121 -5.01 -8.84 1.53
C ASN A 121 -3.96 -9.68 0.80
N GLY A 122 -2.87 -9.02 0.40
CA GLY A 122 -1.71 -9.73 -0.15
C GLY A 122 -1.28 -10.79 0.85
N ASN A 123 -1.16 -12.04 0.39
CA ASN A 123 -0.66 -13.17 1.15
C ASN A 123 0.70 -12.78 1.71
N THR A 124 0.73 -12.39 2.98
CA THR A 124 1.91 -12.68 3.80
C THR A 124 1.96 -14.20 3.87
N VAL A 125 2.73 -14.81 2.98
CA VAL A 125 3.04 -16.23 3.03
C VAL A 125 3.68 -16.51 4.39
N THR A 126 2.89 -16.90 5.38
CA THR A 126 3.30 -17.98 6.25
C THR A 126 3.11 -19.24 5.43
N LYS A 127 4.22 -19.78 4.92
CA LYS A 127 4.25 -21.16 4.47
C LYS A 127 3.93 -22.04 5.68
N ASN A 128 2.66 -22.31 5.91
CA ASN A 128 2.28 -23.52 6.62
C ASN A 128 1.89 -24.51 5.51
N SER A 129 2.92 -25.18 5.01
CA SER A 129 2.76 -26.46 4.34
C SER A 129 1.98 -27.37 5.28
N ASP A 130 0.71 -27.57 5.00
CA ASP A 130 0.14 -28.89 4.75
C ASP A 130 -1.37 -28.76 4.62
N SER A 131 -1.84 -28.80 3.38
CA SER A 131 -3.22 -29.19 3.08
C SER A 131 -3.14 -30.44 2.22
N THR A 132 -2.99 -31.58 2.89
CA THR A 132 -3.45 -32.86 2.36
C THR A 132 -4.97 -32.88 2.47
N ILE A 133 -5.63 -32.52 1.36
CA ILE A 133 -7.06 -32.79 1.16
C ILE A 133 -7.21 -34.27 0.81
N ASN A 134 -7.92 -34.99 1.67
CA ASN A 134 -8.73 -36.19 1.39
C ASN A 134 -9.83 -36.11 2.45
N GLY A 135 -11.14 -36.12 2.20
CA GLY A 135 -11.95 -36.51 1.07
C GLY A 135 -13.27 -37.04 1.68
N SER A 136 -14.41 -36.52 1.24
CA SER A 136 -15.74 -37.16 1.21
C SER A 136 -16.41 -37.76 2.49
N SER A 137 -17.73 -37.56 2.54
CA SER A 137 -18.82 -38.37 3.14
C SER A 137 -19.24 -38.18 4.62
N THR A 138 -20.48 -37.69 4.79
CA THR A 138 -21.43 -37.79 5.93
C THR A 138 -21.93 -39.24 6.19
N PRO A 139 -22.84 -39.55 7.16
CA PRO A 139 -23.04 -39.14 8.57
C PRO A 139 -23.33 -40.35 9.54
N THR A 140 -23.16 -40.26 10.87
CA THR A 140 -23.89 -41.13 11.86
C THR A 140 -23.96 -40.56 13.29
N ASN A 141 -25.07 -40.88 13.96
CA ASN A 141 -25.61 -40.41 15.24
C ASN A 141 -25.24 -41.36 16.41
N GLY A 142 -25.14 -40.87 17.67
CA GLY A 142 -24.91 -41.70 18.87
C GLY A 142 -24.75 -40.92 20.19
N SER A 143 -25.61 -41.21 21.18
CA SER A 143 -26.04 -40.38 22.33
C SER A 143 -25.26 -40.52 23.67
N SER A 144 -25.44 -39.51 24.55
CA SER A 144 -25.47 -39.52 26.05
C SER A 144 -24.14 -39.54 26.84
N SER A 145 -23.88 -38.80 27.95
CA SER A 145 -24.70 -37.99 28.89
C SER A 145 -23.86 -37.24 29.98
N VAL A 146 -24.16 -35.93 30.23
CA VAL A 146 -24.37 -35.24 31.56
C VAL A 146 -23.12 -34.72 32.37
N PRO A 147 -23.16 -33.59 33.15
CA PRO A 147 -23.18 -32.16 32.74
C PRO A 147 -22.18 -31.25 33.55
N SER A 148 -21.90 -30.01 33.12
CA SER A 148 -21.59 -28.91 34.06
C SER A 148 -21.62 -27.53 33.39
N THR A 149 -22.44 -26.68 33.98
CA THR A 149 -22.60 -25.24 33.82
C THR A 149 -21.29 -24.47 33.88
N GLY A 150 -21.05 -23.68 32.84
CA GLY A 150 -20.12 -22.57 32.82
C GLY A 150 -20.49 -21.66 31.66
N ASN A 151 -21.26 -20.61 31.96
CA ASN A 151 -21.60 -19.56 31.00
C ASN A 151 -20.31 -18.90 30.50
N ASN A 152 -19.80 -19.30 29.34
CA ASN A 152 -18.80 -18.52 28.62
C ASN A 152 -19.52 -17.56 27.68
N SER A 153 -20.09 -16.51 28.28
CA SER A 153 -20.40 -15.29 27.54
C SER A 153 -19.06 -14.64 27.21
N SER A 154 -18.45 -15.06 26.08
CA SER A 154 -17.35 -14.33 25.47
C SER A 154 -17.95 -13.02 24.96
N ALA A 155 -17.99 -12.00 25.83
CA ALA A 155 -18.16 -10.63 25.38
C ALA A 155 -16.96 -10.35 24.47
N ASN A 156 -17.20 -10.36 23.16
CA ASN A 156 -16.26 -9.88 22.17
C ASN A 156 -15.95 -8.40 22.51
N SER A 157 -14.91 -8.16 23.31
CA SER A 157 -14.53 -6.82 23.73
C SER A 157 -13.90 -6.12 22.54
N LYS A 158 -14.62 -5.14 22.00
CA LYS A 158 -14.15 -4.27 20.90
C LYS A 158 -12.76 -3.72 21.22
N SER A 159 -11.89 -3.72 20.22
CA SER A 159 -10.52 -3.21 20.37
C SER A 159 -10.50 -1.70 20.67
N ASN A 160 -9.53 -1.28 21.47
CA ASN A 160 -9.25 0.12 21.79
C ASN A 160 -8.01 0.66 21.06
N ASP A 161 -7.47 -0.07 20.07
CA ASP A 161 -6.32 0.39 19.30
C ASP A 161 -6.72 1.45 18.26
N ALA A 162 -6.47 2.72 18.60
CA ALA A 162 -6.66 3.85 17.70
C ALA A 162 -5.38 4.28 16.95
N THR A 163 -4.36 3.44 16.84
CA THR A 163 -3.11 3.80 16.14
C THR A 163 -3.17 3.53 14.64
N LEU A 164 -2.33 4.24 13.86
CA LEU A 164 -2.09 3.93 12.45
C LEU A 164 -0.83 3.07 12.31
N SER A 165 -0.86 2.11 11.37
CA SER A 165 0.32 1.42 10.86
C SER A 165 1.01 2.20 9.73
N ASN A 166 0.30 3.13 9.08
CA ASN A 166 0.85 3.94 8.00
C ASN A 166 0.12 5.28 7.78
N ILE A 167 0.89 6.32 7.41
CA ILE A 167 0.41 7.54 6.74
C ILE A 167 1.31 7.78 5.51
N LEU A 168 0.70 7.89 4.34
CA LEU A 168 1.39 8.16 3.08
C LEU A 168 0.73 9.32 2.33
N LEU A 169 1.54 10.31 1.94
CA LEU A 169 1.13 11.37 1.02
C LEU A 169 1.37 10.90 -0.41
N ILE A 170 0.33 10.90 -1.25
CA ILE A 170 0.45 10.50 -2.66
C ILE A 170 0.90 11.71 -3.46
N GLY A 171 2.16 11.70 -3.89
CA GLY A 171 2.76 12.79 -4.65
C GLY A 171 4.25 12.92 -4.35
N GLU A 172 4.75 14.16 -4.41
CA GLU A 172 6.16 14.48 -4.16
C GLU A 172 6.44 14.92 -2.71
N TYR A 173 5.40 14.96 -1.87
CA TYR A 173 5.52 15.41 -0.48
C TYR A 173 5.87 14.25 0.45
N SER A 174 6.69 14.53 1.44
CA SER A 174 7.07 13.58 2.49
C SER A 174 6.82 14.18 3.86
N LEU A 175 6.32 13.35 4.79
CA LEU A 175 6.24 13.73 6.20
C LEU A 175 7.64 13.90 6.80
N SER A 176 7.78 14.91 7.64
CA SER A 176 8.93 15.06 8.53
C SER A 176 8.44 15.14 9.98
N PRO A 177 8.84 14.22 10.88
CA PRO A 177 9.68 13.04 10.63
C PRO A 177 8.99 11.98 9.75
N THR A 178 9.71 10.94 9.33
CA THR A 178 9.08 9.76 8.70
C THR A 178 8.05 9.15 9.65
N PHE A 179 6.99 8.57 9.09
CA PHE A 179 5.88 8.04 9.88
C PHE A 179 6.34 7.05 10.97
N ASN A 180 5.82 7.25 12.18
CA ASN A 180 5.92 6.32 13.29
C ASN A 180 4.59 6.37 14.07
N SER A 181 4.03 5.21 14.41
CA SER A 181 2.69 5.11 15.04
C SER A 181 2.59 5.86 16.37
N SER A 182 3.71 6.08 17.07
CA SER A 182 3.81 6.81 18.33
C SER A 182 3.97 8.33 18.17
N VAL A 183 4.33 8.81 16.97
CA VAL A 183 4.50 10.25 16.68
C VAL A 183 3.19 10.82 16.15
N THR A 184 2.68 11.86 16.81
CA THR A 184 1.39 12.50 16.47
C THR A 184 1.52 13.85 15.76
N HIS A 185 2.73 14.38 15.59
CA HIS A 185 2.99 15.67 14.94
C HIS A 185 3.99 15.52 13.81
N TYR A 186 3.62 16.05 12.64
CA TYR A 186 4.40 16.01 11.42
C TYR A 186 4.39 17.37 10.74
N SER A 187 5.35 17.57 9.84
CA SER A 187 5.46 18.77 9.02
C SER A 187 5.64 18.40 7.56
N VAL A 188 5.10 19.26 6.67
CA VAL A 188 5.28 19.18 5.22
C VAL A 188 5.42 20.60 4.67
N THR A 189 6.36 20.79 3.74
CA THR A 189 6.46 22.03 2.96
C THR A 189 5.96 21.77 1.54
N VAL A 190 5.07 22.64 1.05
CA VAL A 190 4.50 22.55 -0.30
C VAL A 190 4.77 23.82 -1.10
N PRO A 191 4.91 23.74 -2.43
CA PRO A 191 5.15 24.91 -3.28
C PRO A 191 3.95 25.86 -3.28
N TYR A 192 4.17 27.08 -3.76
CA TYR A 192 3.12 28.10 -3.86
C TYR A 192 1.87 27.61 -4.62
N SER A 193 2.00 26.75 -5.62
CA SER A 193 0.87 26.23 -6.40
C SER A 193 -0.04 25.25 -5.66
N ALA A 194 0.41 24.66 -4.55
CA ALA A 194 -0.32 23.61 -3.85
C ALA A 194 -1.40 24.18 -2.91
N THR A 195 -2.65 23.74 -3.07
CA THR A 195 -3.78 24.09 -2.19
C THR A 195 -4.20 22.95 -1.27
N SER A 196 -3.59 21.77 -1.39
CA SER A 196 -3.75 20.58 -0.54
C SER A 196 -2.49 19.70 -0.60
N LEU A 197 -2.41 18.65 0.23
CA LEU A 197 -1.38 17.60 0.15
C LEU A 197 -1.70 16.53 -0.90
N GLY A 198 -2.73 16.73 -1.73
CA GLY A 198 -3.25 15.69 -2.62
C GLY A 198 -3.97 14.59 -1.84
N THR A 199 -3.86 13.35 -2.30
CA THR A 199 -4.47 12.20 -1.61
C THR A 199 -3.61 11.76 -0.44
N ILE A 200 -4.23 11.60 0.73
CA ILE A 200 -3.59 11.10 1.95
C ILE A 200 -4.13 9.69 2.20
N SER A 201 -3.25 8.69 2.17
CA SER A 201 -3.57 7.30 2.46
C SER A 201 -3.17 6.97 3.89
N THR A 202 -4.07 6.36 4.64
CA THR A 202 -3.87 5.98 6.04
C THR A 202 -4.29 4.55 6.27
N VAL A 203 -3.55 3.79 7.07
CA VAL A 203 -3.91 2.41 7.44
C VAL A 203 -3.93 2.30 8.96
N PRO A 204 -5.09 2.03 9.60
CA PRO A 204 -5.15 1.70 11.02
C PRO A 204 -4.37 0.43 11.38
N ASN A 205 -3.91 0.31 12.63
CA ASN A 205 -3.43 -0.97 13.15
C ASN A 205 -4.59 -1.93 13.44
N ASP A 206 -5.72 -1.40 13.91
CA ASP A 206 -6.97 -2.14 14.05
C ASP A 206 -7.86 -1.93 12.82
N ARG A 207 -8.11 -3.01 12.07
CA ARG A 207 -9.00 -3.01 10.89
C ARG A 207 -10.42 -2.50 11.16
N ASN A 208 -10.89 -2.60 12.40
CA ASN A 208 -12.22 -2.16 12.79
C ASN A 208 -12.24 -0.67 13.20
N ALA A 209 -11.07 -0.03 13.32
CA ALA A 209 -10.97 1.40 13.56
C ALA A 209 -11.41 2.21 12.32
N SER A 210 -11.87 3.43 12.55
CA SER A 210 -12.26 4.38 11.50
C SER A 210 -11.33 5.58 11.48
N VAL A 211 -11.12 6.17 10.29
CA VAL A 211 -10.26 7.35 10.11
C VAL A 211 -11.05 8.47 9.46
N ALA A 212 -10.88 9.69 9.99
CA ALA A 212 -11.39 10.92 9.41
C ALA A 212 -10.24 11.89 9.14
N ILE A 213 -10.17 12.43 7.92
CA ILE A 213 -9.16 13.41 7.50
C ILE A 213 -9.85 14.76 7.26
N THR A 214 -9.37 15.81 7.91
CA THR A 214 -9.87 17.18 7.75
C THR A 214 -8.74 18.18 7.50
N GLY A 215 -9.07 19.33 6.92
CA GLY A 215 -8.12 20.42 6.68
C GLY A 215 -7.21 20.24 5.45
N ASN A 216 -7.38 19.18 4.65
CA ASN A 216 -6.58 18.92 3.44
C ASN A 216 -7.09 19.66 2.19
N SER A 217 -7.36 20.96 2.30
CA SER A 217 -7.82 21.79 1.17
C SER A 217 -7.66 23.27 1.52
N SER A 218 -7.69 24.13 0.49
CA SER A 218 -7.72 25.59 0.64
C SER A 218 -6.57 26.15 1.49
N PHE A 219 -5.36 25.59 1.36
CA PHE A 219 -4.20 26.08 2.10
C PHE A 219 -3.95 27.58 1.88
N SER A 220 -3.68 28.32 2.94
CA SER A 220 -3.20 29.71 2.90
C SER A 220 -1.67 29.73 2.78
N VAL A 221 -1.08 30.77 2.17
CA VAL A 221 0.38 30.94 2.17
C VAL A 221 0.88 31.08 3.62
N GLY A 222 2.02 30.47 3.94
CA GLY A 222 2.61 30.47 5.28
C GLY A 222 2.38 29.16 6.05
N THR A 223 2.48 29.23 7.37
CA THR A 223 2.60 28.07 8.28
C THR A 223 1.30 27.66 8.99
N ASN A 224 0.18 28.35 8.72
CA ASN A 224 -1.06 28.21 9.49
C ASN A 224 -1.96 27.05 9.02
N ASN A 225 -1.52 26.25 8.05
CA ASN A 225 -2.32 25.16 7.51
C ASN A 225 -2.12 23.91 8.35
N ARG A 226 -3.23 23.23 8.64
CA ARG A 226 -3.20 22.01 9.44
C ARG A 226 -4.11 20.97 8.83
N VAL A 227 -3.54 19.78 8.61
CA VAL A 227 -4.30 18.57 8.28
C VAL A 227 -4.39 17.69 9.52
N THR A 228 -5.59 17.23 9.81
CA THR A 228 -5.87 16.39 10.99
C THR A 228 -6.38 15.04 10.55
N ILE A 229 -5.74 13.97 11.04
CA ILE A 229 -6.11 12.58 10.80
C ILE A 229 -6.53 12.01 12.15
N ARG A 230 -7.84 11.85 12.35
CA ARG A 230 -8.40 11.28 13.59
C ARG A 230 -8.76 9.82 13.37
N VAL A 231 -8.18 8.94 14.17
CA VAL A 231 -8.51 7.52 14.25
C VAL A 231 -9.43 7.30 15.45
N THR A 232 -10.50 6.53 15.27
CA THR A 232 -11.39 6.06 16.33
C THR A 232 -11.38 4.54 16.31
N ALA A 233 -10.98 3.92 17.43
CA ALA A 233 -10.91 2.47 17.56
C ALA A 233 -12.30 1.80 17.46
N GLU A 234 -12.33 0.47 17.37
CA GLU A 234 -13.57 -0.30 17.28
C GLU A 234 -14.54 -0.02 18.46
N ASP A 235 -14.00 0.21 19.66
CA ASP A 235 -14.77 0.54 20.86
C ASP A 235 -15.63 1.81 20.72
N GLY A 236 -15.35 2.65 19.73
CA GLY A 236 -16.05 3.90 19.45
C GLY A 236 -15.69 5.04 20.39
N THR A 237 -14.85 4.80 21.41
CA THR A 237 -14.49 5.77 22.45
C THR A 237 -13.03 6.16 22.41
N THR A 238 -12.13 5.22 22.11
CA THR A 238 -10.70 5.48 22.07
C THR A 238 -10.35 6.16 20.75
N THR A 239 -9.69 7.31 20.83
CA THR A 239 -9.29 8.07 19.66
C THR A 239 -7.82 8.49 19.73
N LYS A 240 -7.18 8.59 18.57
CA LYS A 240 -5.85 9.17 18.41
C LYS A 240 -5.84 10.10 17.22
N THR A 241 -5.14 11.22 17.37
CA THR A 241 -5.08 12.25 16.35
C THR A 241 -3.64 12.46 15.90
N TYR A 242 -3.41 12.36 14.59
CA TYR A 242 -2.16 12.69 13.92
C TYR A 242 -2.33 14.03 13.21
N THR A 243 -1.42 14.96 13.44
CA THR A 243 -1.47 16.34 12.93
C THR A 243 -0.31 16.56 11.97
N ILE A 244 -0.61 17.13 10.80
CA ILE A 244 0.38 17.53 9.81
C ILE A 244 0.29 19.05 9.67
N ASP A 245 1.31 19.77 10.15
CA ASP A 245 1.45 21.20 9.93
C ASP A 245 2.04 21.43 8.53
N VAL A 246 1.34 22.21 7.71
CA VAL A 246 1.71 22.43 6.31
C VAL A 246 2.19 23.86 6.10
N THR A 247 3.44 23.99 5.66
CA THR A 247 4.02 25.27 5.24
C THR A 247 3.86 25.43 3.73
N ARG A 248 3.03 26.37 3.29
CA ARG A 248 2.89 26.72 1.87
C ARG A 248 3.80 27.89 1.54
N SER A 249 4.74 27.69 0.60
CA SER A 249 5.68 28.74 0.18
C SER A 249 4.96 29.96 -0.43
N SER A 250 5.57 31.14 -0.31
CA SER A 250 5.17 32.33 -1.06
C SER A 250 5.61 32.23 -2.52
N ALA A 251 4.96 33.01 -3.39
CA ALA A 251 5.36 33.10 -4.79
C ALA A 251 6.74 33.79 -4.90
N SER A 252 7.70 33.14 -5.55
CA SER A 252 8.95 33.77 -5.98
C SER A 252 8.82 34.19 -7.44
N TYR A 253 8.75 35.49 -7.71
CA TYR A 253 9.01 36.01 -9.04
C TYR A 253 10.52 36.14 -9.18
N GLY A 254 11.14 35.38 -10.09
CA GLY A 254 12.57 35.47 -10.35
C GLY A 254 12.92 36.90 -10.76
N SER A 255 13.75 37.56 -9.94
CA SER A 255 14.37 38.85 -10.21
C SER A 255 15.71 38.66 -10.92
#